data_AF-A0A519KYD7-F1
#
_entry.id   AF-A0A519KYD7-F1
#
_cell.length_a   1.000
_cell.length_b   1.000
_cell.length_c   1.000
_cell.angle_alpha   90.00
_cell.angle_beta   90.00
_cell.angle_gamma   90.00
#
_symmetry.space_group_name_H-M   'P 1'
#
loop_
_entity.id
_entity.type
_entity.pdbx_description
1 polymer ?
#
loop_
_entity_poly.entity_id
_entity_poly.type
_entity_poly.pdbx_seq_one_letter_code
_entity_poly.pdbx_strand_id
1 'polypeptide(L)'
;MEGRSAPISTAPKLLITTTPKPARALVRLKDEASCALTHAATTDNAAHLSPGFVEGLRELYGGTRREAQELEGRIVELDGVLFTTEMMLKARSPEPLEGQGKWERIVVAIDPPATATGDACGIVAAGSRRRADGVREAVILADRSSHGLSPEEWARRAVALAHEVKATCIVAEVNQGGDMVASVLKAVDRPLPLRMVRASKGKVLRAEPVAALYEQGRVKHAGMFDALEEELMMLGAELGEGSLDRADALVWAVTDLLIDRPGERGPRIRVL
;
A
#
# COMPACT_ATOMS: atom_id res chain seq x y z
N MET A 1 -22.72 34.08 -48.41
CA MET A 1 -23.80 33.76 -47.45
C MET A 1 -24.39 32.45 -47.93
N GLU A 2 -24.38 31.33 -47.21
CA GLU A 2 -24.33 31.11 -45.76
C GLU A 2 -23.54 29.81 -45.47
N GLY A 3 -22.57 29.88 -44.55
CA GLY A 3 -22.03 28.70 -43.93
C GLY A 3 -23.08 28.15 -42.97
N ARG A 4 -23.57 26.93 -43.21
CA ARG A 4 -24.42 26.22 -42.26
C ARG A 4 -23.60 25.93 -40.99
N SER A 5 -23.70 26.78 -39.98
CA SER A 5 -23.30 26.39 -38.63
C SER A 5 -24.29 25.33 -38.15
N ALA A 6 -23.78 24.21 -37.65
CA ALA A 6 -24.63 23.27 -36.92
C ALA A 6 -25.21 24.03 -35.70
N PRO A 7 -26.52 23.91 -35.41
CA PRO A 7 -27.10 24.61 -34.27
C PRO A 7 -26.44 24.12 -32.99
N ILE A 8 -25.81 25.04 -32.25
CA ILE A 8 -25.30 24.78 -30.91
C ILE A 8 -26.50 24.50 -30.01
N SER A 9 -26.52 23.33 -29.36
CA SER A 9 -27.57 22.94 -28.41
C SER A 9 -27.74 24.03 -27.34
N THR A 10 -28.98 24.44 -27.08
CA THR A 10 -29.32 25.38 -25.98
C THR A 10 -29.29 24.73 -24.60
N ALA A 11 -29.12 23.40 -24.55
CA ALA A 11 -28.93 22.62 -23.33
C ALA A 11 -27.57 21.92 -23.38
N PRO A 12 -26.47 22.59 -23.00
CA PRO A 12 -25.16 21.96 -22.94
C PRO A 12 -25.18 20.81 -21.93
N LYS A 13 -24.57 19.68 -22.29
CA LYS A 13 -24.46 18.50 -21.42
C LYS A 13 -23.00 18.29 -21.02
N LEU A 14 -22.77 17.98 -19.76
CA LEU A 14 -21.46 17.60 -19.22
C LEU A 14 -21.49 16.09 -18.92
N LEU A 15 -20.48 15.36 -19.42
CA LEU A 15 -20.25 13.96 -19.06
C LEU A 15 -19.00 13.88 -18.20
N ILE A 16 -19.12 13.27 -17.02
CA ILE A 16 -18.00 13.02 -16.12
C ILE A 16 -17.88 11.51 -15.91
N THR A 17 -16.69 10.97 -16.12
CA THR A 17 -16.35 9.58 -15.82
C THR A 17 -15.24 9.56 -14.79
N THR A 18 -15.46 8.90 -13.65
CA THR A 18 -14.48 8.85 -12.56
C THR A 18 -14.68 7.61 -11.71
N THR A 19 -13.65 7.22 -10.97
CA THR A 19 -13.80 6.35 -9.80
C THR A 19 -14.60 7.13 -8.74
N PRO A 20 -15.54 6.49 -8.02
CA PRO A 20 -16.52 7.15 -7.15
C PRO A 20 -15.92 7.62 -5.81
N LYS A 21 -14.77 8.30 -5.85
CA LYS A 21 -14.17 8.89 -4.64
C LYS A 21 -15.06 10.03 -4.14
N PRO A 22 -15.32 10.15 -2.83
CA PRO A 22 -16.24 11.14 -2.26
C PRO A 22 -15.62 12.56 -2.21
N ALA A 23 -15.09 13.04 -3.34
CA ALA A 23 -14.64 14.42 -3.45
C ALA A 23 -15.84 15.35 -3.30
N ARG A 24 -15.68 16.44 -2.52
CA ARG A 24 -16.77 17.42 -2.26
C ARG A 24 -17.49 17.87 -3.53
N ALA A 25 -16.75 18.07 -4.63
CA ALA A 25 -17.33 18.46 -5.91
C ALA A 25 -18.20 17.36 -6.53
N LEU A 26 -17.77 16.09 -6.45
CA LEU A 26 -18.54 14.95 -6.98
C LEU A 26 -19.79 14.69 -6.14
N VAL A 27 -19.68 14.77 -4.80
CA VAL A 27 -20.82 14.64 -3.89
C VAL A 27 -21.85 15.74 -4.16
N ARG A 28 -21.41 17.00 -4.29
CA ARG A 28 -22.32 18.10 -4.64
C ARG A 28 -23.00 17.87 -5.99
N LEU A 29 -22.23 17.48 -7.02
CA LEU A 29 -22.75 17.24 -8.35
C LEU A 29 -23.79 16.10 -8.36
N LYS A 30 -23.56 15.02 -7.61
CA LYS A 30 -24.51 13.88 -7.54
C LYS A 30 -25.88 14.31 -7.00
N ASP A 31 -25.90 15.34 -6.15
CA ASP A 31 -27.11 15.82 -5.48
C ASP A 31 -27.81 16.94 -6.27
N GLU A 32 -27.25 17.39 -7.40
CA GLU A 32 -27.92 18.35 -8.28
C GLU A 32 -29.11 17.71 -8.99
N ALA A 33 -30.26 18.41 -9.03
CA ALA A 33 -31.48 17.91 -9.66
C ALA A 33 -31.34 17.58 -11.16
N SER A 34 -30.38 18.22 -11.84
CA SER A 34 -30.07 17.96 -13.26
C SER A 34 -29.09 16.81 -13.47
N CYS A 35 -28.55 16.21 -12.42
CA CYS A 35 -27.58 15.13 -12.53
C CYS A 35 -28.27 13.79 -12.80
N ALA A 36 -27.93 13.17 -13.93
CA ALA A 36 -28.22 11.76 -14.17
C ALA A 36 -26.97 10.95 -13.78
N LEU A 37 -27.08 10.12 -12.74
CA LEU A 37 -25.99 9.28 -12.26
C LEU A 37 -26.19 7.83 -12.70
N THR A 38 -25.16 7.27 -13.31
CA THR A 38 -25.02 5.83 -13.54
C THR A 38 -23.70 5.36 -12.93
N HIS A 39 -23.68 4.16 -12.35
CA HIS A 39 -22.46 3.49 -11.92
C HIS A 39 -22.36 2.13 -12.60
N ALA A 40 -21.16 1.56 -12.66
CA ALA A 40 -20.91 0.23 -13.18
C ALA A 40 -20.08 -0.54 -12.15
N ALA A 41 -20.58 -1.70 -11.74
CA ALA A 41 -19.82 -2.63 -10.93
C ALA A 41 -18.73 -3.30 -11.78
N THR A 42 -17.68 -3.80 -11.12
CA THR A 42 -16.63 -4.58 -11.78
C THR A 42 -17.22 -5.81 -12.49
N THR A 43 -18.26 -6.41 -11.90
CA THR A 43 -18.97 -7.56 -12.49
C THR A 43 -19.73 -7.22 -13.77
N ASP A 44 -20.14 -5.97 -13.97
CA ASP A 44 -20.82 -5.55 -15.21
C ASP A 44 -19.89 -5.65 -16.42
N ASN A 45 -18.57 -5.58 -16.21
CA ASN A 45 -17.55 -5.74 -17.23
C ASN A 45 -16.91 -7.14 -17.23
N ALA A 46 -17.47 -8.13 -16.52
CA ALA A 46 -16.84 -9.44 -16.31
C ALA A 46 -16.46 -10.16 -17.60
N ALA A 47 -17.24 -9.99 -18.69
CA ALA A 47 -16.95 -10.60 -19.99
C ALA A 47 -15.62 -10.10 -20.63
N HIS A 48 -15.10 -8.97 -20.18
CA HIS A 48 -13.87 -8.35 -20.66
C HIS A 48 -12.74 -8.36 -19.63
N LEU A 49 -12.99 -8.91 -18.44
CA LEU A 49 -12.01 -9.01 -17.37
C LEU A 49 -11.49 -10.44 -17.27
N SER A 50 -10.20 -10.59 -16.97
CA SER A 50 -9.69 -11.92 -16.65
C SER A 50 -10.30 -12.40 -15.32
N PRO A 51 -10.62 -13.69 -15.18
CA PRO A 51 -11.11 -14.22 -13.90
C PRO A 51 -10.18 -13.87 -12.73
N GLY A 52 -8.87 -14.01 -12.92
CA GLY A 52 -7.87 -13.67 -11.91
C GLY A 52 -7.83 -12.19 -11.51
N PHE A 53 -8.25 -11.26 -12.37
CA PHE A 53 -8.37 -9.85 -11.98
C PHE A 53 -9.54 -9.63 -11.01
N VAL A 54 -10.70 -10.21 -11.31
CA VAL A 54 -11.89 -10.10 -10.45
C VAL A 54 -11.65 -10.81 -9.11
N GLU A 55 -11.02 -11.99 -9.15
CA GLU A 55 -10.60 -12.72 -7.95
C GLU A 55 -9.60 -11.90 -7.11
N GLY A 56 -8.62 -11.26 -7.75
CA GLY A 56 -7.66 -10.40 -7.05
C GLY A 56 -8.30 -9.20 -6.36
N LEU A 57 -9.28 -8.54 -7.01
CA LEU A 57 -10.03 -7.44 -6.39
C LEU A 57 -10.87 -7.92 -5.20
N ARG A 58 -11.53 -9.08 -5.32
CA ARG A 58 -12.28 -9.70 -4.21
C ARG A 58 -11.35 -10.12 -3.08
N GLU A 59 -10.19 -10.70 -3.39
CA GLU A 59 -9.18 -11.08 -2.40
C GLU A 59 -8.68 -9.86 -1.63
N LEU A 60 -8.54 -8.69 -2.28
CA LEU A 60 -8.01 -7.49 -1.66
C LEU A 60 -9.05 -6.66 -0.89
N TYR A 61 -10.25 -6.47 -1.47
CA TYR A 61 -11.23 -5.51 -0.94
C TYR A 61 -12.52 -6.15 -0.44
N GLY A 62 -12.75 -7.44 -0.71
CA GLY A 62 -13.94 -8.15 -0.24
C GLY A 62 -14.03 -8.14 1.29
N GLY A 63 -15.22 -7.84 1.82
CA GLY A 63 -15.48 -7.73 3.25
C GLY A 63 -14.86 -6.51 3.95
N THR A 64 -14.38 -5.52 3.19
CA THR A 64 -13.81 -4.27 3.74
C THR A 64 -14.75 -3.08 3.60
N ARG A 65 -14.52 -2.02 4.36
CA ARG A 65 -15.19 -0.71 4.23
C ARG A 65 -15.16 -0.14 2.81
N ARG A 66 -14.20 -0.57 1.98
CA ARG A 66 -14.02 -0.12 0.59
C ARG A 66 -14.61 -1.05 -0.45
N GLU A 67 -15.16 -2.19 -0.07
CA GLU A 67 -15.73 -3.18 -1.00
C GLU A 67 -16.73 -2.54 -1.96
N ALA A 68 -17.70 -1.78 -1.44
CA ALA A 68 -18.71 -1.13 -2.25
C ALA A 68 -18.14 -0.06 -3.20
N GLN A 69 -17.03 0.58 -2.84
CA GLN A 69 -16.38 1.56 -3.70
C GLN A 69 -15.58 0.88 -4.83
N GLU A 70 -14.75 -0.09 -4.47
CA GLU A 70 -13.78 -0.71 -5.39
C GLU A 70 -14.38 -1.83 -6.25
N LEU A 71 -15.37 -2.58 -5.75
CA LEU A 71 -16.05 -3.63 -6.51
C LEU A 71 -17.33 -3.13 -7.18
N GLU A 72 -18.16 -2.37 -6.46
CA GLU A 72 -19.50 -1.98 -6.93
C GLU A 72 -19.56 -0.58 -7.55
N GLY A 73 -18.44 0.17 -7.55
CA GLY A 73 -18.42 1.50 -8.15
C GLY A 73 -19.33 2.51 -7.45
N ARG A 74 -19.61 2.33 -6.15
CA ARG A 74 -20.45 3.24 -5.36
C ARG A 74 -19.64 4.31 -4.66
N ILE A 75 -20.23 5.50 -4.51
CA ILE A 75 -19.66 6.56 -3.68
C ILE A 75 -19.88 6.16 -2.21
N VAL A 76 -18.78 5.97 -1.48
CA VAL A 76 -18.79 5.66 -0.05
C VAL A 76 -18.07 6.77 0.69
N GLU A 77 -18.73 7.42 1.64
CA GLU A 77 -18.09 8.39 2.53
C GLU A 77 -17.41 7.64 3.67
N LEU A 78 -16.08 7.67 3.67
CA LEU A 78 -15.25 7.16 4.75
C LEU A 78 -14.64 8.34 5.51
N ASP A 79 -14.36 8.16 6.79
CA ASP A 79 -13.80 9.13 7.73
C ASP A 79 -12.33 9.50 7.46
N GLY A 80 -11.77 9.11 6.30
CA GLY A 80 -10.38 9.35 5.91
C GLY A 80 -9.35 8.45 6.63
N VAL A 81 -9.75 7.79 7.72
CA VAL A 81 -8.88 6.94 8.54
C VAL A 81 -8.58 5.63 7.81
N LEU A 82 -7.32 5.44 7.44
CA LEU A 82 -6.86 4.18 6.82
C LEU A 82 -6.74 3.07 7.84
N PHE A 83 -5.97 3.30 8.91
CA PHE A 83 -5.68 2.31 9.94
C PHE A 83 -6.35 2.69 11.26
N THR A 84 -7.11 1.77 11.85
CA THR A 84 -7.83 2.03 13.10
C THR A 84 -7.14 1.35 14.29
N THR A 85 -7.40 1.85 15.50
CA THR A 85 -6.94 1.22 16.74
C THR A 85 -7.39 -0.24 16.84
N GLU A 86 -8.62 -0.55 16.42
CA GLU A 86 -9.12 -1.93 16.40
C GLU A 86 -8.29 -2.84 15.49
N MET A 87 -7.90 -2.35 14.30
CA MET A 87 -7.01 -3.09 13.40
C MET A 87 -5.65 -3.38 14.04
N MET A 88 -5.05 -2.38 14.71
CA MET A 88 -3.76 -2.55 15.39
C MET A 88 -3.85 -3.58 16.52
N LEU A 89 -4.89 -3.49 17.36
CA LEU A 89 -5.15 -4.45 18.44
C LEU A 89 -5.35 -5.88 17.90
N LYS A 90 -6.08 -6.04 16.79
CA LYS A 90 -6.31 -7.33 16.13
C LYS A 90 -5.05 -7.88 15.43
N ALA A 91 -4.16 -6.99 15.00
CA ALA A 91 -2.90 -7.36 14.33
C ALA A 91 -1.86 -7.89 15.32
N ARG A 92 -1.82 -7.34 16.54
CA ARG A 92 -0.93 -7.79 17.62
C ARG A 92 -1.13 -9.29 17.88
N SER A 93 -0.10 -10.08 17.61
CA SER A 93 -0.10 -11.53 17.80
C SER A 93 1.30 -11.96 18.25
N PRO A 94 1.63 -11.76 19.54
CA PRO A 94 2.98 -11.99 20.09
C PRO A 94 3.27 -13.49 20.29
N GLU A 95 2.83 -14.35 19.36
CA GLU A 95 3.23 -15.74 19.35
C GLU A 95 4.74 -15.83 19.06
N PRO A 96 5.49 -16.73 19.71
CA PRO A 96 6.91 -16.94 19.42
C PRO A 96 7.13 -17.22 17.94
N LEU A 97 8.18 -16.64 17.33
CA LEU A 97 8.53 -16.84 15.91
C LEU A 97 8.62 -18.33 15.49
N GLU A 98 8.90 -19.22 16.43
CA GLU A 98 8.95 -20.68 16.22
C GLU A 98 7.56 -21.32 16.07
N GLY A 99 6.52 -20.73 16.69
CA GLY A 99 5.12 -21.14 16.54
C GLY A 99 4.44 -20.57 15.30
N GLN A 100 5.11 -19.68 14.57
CA GLN A 100 4.53 -18.88 13.50
C GLN A 100 4.46 -19.58 12.13
N GLY A 101 4.66 -20.90 12.06
CA GLY A 101 4.59 -21.68 10.83
C GLY A 101 5.78 -21.47 9.88
N LYS A 102 5.79 -22.18 8.74
CA LYS A 102 6.88 -22.09 7.76
C LYS A 102 6.75 -20.82 6.93
N TRP A 103 7.75 -19.96 7.01
CA TRP A 103 7.87 -18.78 6.15
C TRP A 103 7.99 -19.17 4.67
N GLU A 104 7.18 -18.55 3.82
CA GLU A 104 7.28 -18.70 2.36
C GLU A 104 8.30 -17.70 1.79
N ARG A 105 8.38 -16.51 2.37
CA ARG A 105 9.32 -15.45 2.00
C ARG A 105 9.48 -14.47 3.15
N ILE A 106 10.70 -14.02 3.41
CA ILE A 106 11.00 -12.93 4.34
C ILE A 106 11.73 -11.83 3.57
N VAL A 107 11.36 -10.57 3.83
CA VAL A 107 11.98 -9.39 3.26
C VAL A 107 12.28 -8.36 4.35
N VAL A 108 13.28 -7.52 4.08
CA VAL A 108 13.48 -6.26 4.81
C VAL A 108 13.14 -5.13 3.86
N ALA A 109 12.17 -4.29 4.21
CA ALA A 109 11.87 -3.09 3.45
C ALA A 109 12.54 -1.89 4.10
N ILE A 110 13.06 -0.99 3.26
CA ILE A 110 13.65 0.27 3.71
C ILE A 110 13.07 1.47 2.95
N ASP A 111 12.88 2.56 3.69
CA ASP A 111 12.62 3.90 3.17
C ASP A 111 13.76 4.83 3.63
N PRO A 112 14.84 4.95 2.84
CA PRO A 112 16.02 5.70 3.23
C PRO A 112 15.85 7.20 2.98
N PRO A 113 16.26 8.06 3.93
CA PRO A 113 16.26 9.50 3.70
C PRO A 113 17.36 9.88 2.69
N ALA A 114 17.13 10.96 1.93
CA ALA A 114 18.13 11.51 1.02
C ALA A 114 19.33 12.13 1.77
N THR A 115 19.07 12.68 2.96
CA THR A 115 20.04 13.43 3.77
C THR A 115 19.98 13.00 5.24
N ALA A 116 21.06 13.21 5.99
CA ALA A 116 21.19 12.75 7.37
C ALA A 116 20.46 13.64 8.40
N THR A 117 19.77 14.72 7.99
CA THR A 117 19.42 15.85 8.87
C THR A 117 17.93 16.01 9.18
N GLY A 118 17.13 14.94 9.28
CA GLY A 118 15.77 15.10 9.82
C GLY A 118 14.92 13.85 9.88
N ASP A 119 14.88 13.09 8.79
CA ASP A 119 13.92 11.99 8.65
C ASP A 119 14.46 10.67 9.22
N ALA A 120 13.56 9.77 9.60
CA ALA A 120 13.94 8.42 9.99
C ALA A 120 14.30 7.62 8.73
N CYS A 121 15.22 6.67 8.85
CA CYS A 121 15.26 5.59 7.89
C CYS A 121 14.28 4.51 8.36
N GLY A 122 13.18 4.35 7.63
CA GLY A 122 12.27 3.23 7.80
C GLY A 122 13.00 1.91 7.51
N ILE A 123 13.00 0.96 8.44
CA ILE A 123 13.63 -0.37 8.30
C ILE A 123 12.71 -1.40 8.98
N VAL A 124 11.96 -2.14 8.18
CA VAL A 124 10.95 -3.10 8.66
C VAL A 124 11.20 -4.49 8.05
N ALA A 125 11.29 -5.52 8.89
CA ALA A 125 11.29 -6.91 8.45
C ALA A 125 9.88 -7.48 8.48
N ALA A 126 9.50 -8.19 7.41
CA ALA A 126 8.24 -8.90 7.34
C ALA A 126 8.39 -10.26 6.67
N GLY A 127 7.63 -11.25 7.14
CA GLY A 127 7.53 -12.58 6.56
C GLY A 127 6.12 -12.85 6.04
N SER A 128 6.01 -13.61 4.96
CA SER A 128 4.72 -14.17 4.50
C SER A 128 4.62 -15.64 4.83
N ARG A 129 3.40 -16.07 5.15
CA ARG A 129 3.06 -17.47 5.40
C ARG A 129 1.64 -17.77 4.94
N ARG A 130 1.31 -19.06 4.92
CA ARG A 130 -0.06 -19.56 4.77
C ARG A 130 -0.61 -19.92 6.15
N ARG A 131 -1.80 -19.40 6.45
CA ARG A 131 -2.62 -19.83 7.59
C ARG A 131 -3.12 -21.27 7.39
N ALA A 132 -3.69 -21.86 8.44
CA ALA A 132 -4.29 -23.20 8.39
C ALA A 132 -5.44 -23.31 7.38
N ASP A 133 -6.18 -22.22 7.14
CA ASP A 133 -7.24 -22.11 6.12
C ASP A 133 -6.70 -21.88 4.70
N GLY A 134 -5.38 -21.88 4.51
CA GLY A 134 -4.73 -21.63 3.24
C GLY A 134 -4.68 -20.17 2.83
N VAL A 135 -5.20 -19.22 3.63
CA VAL A 135 -5.09 -17.79 3.32
C VAL A 135 -3.66 -17.30 3.59
N ARG A 136 -3.11 -16.54 2.65
CA ARG A 136 -1.79 -15.93 2.83
C ARG A 136 -1.91 -14.67 3.68
N GLU A 137 -1.01 -14.54 4.64
CA GLU A 137 -0.86 -13.37 5.50
C GLU A 137 0.59 -12.92 5.61
N ALA A 138 0.78 -11.67 6.03
CA ALA A 138 2.08 -11.10 6.35
C ALA A 138 2.22 -10.93 7.86
N VAL A 139 3.41 -11.13 8.37
CA VAL A 139 3.76 -10.92 9.77
C VAL A 139 4.94 -9.96 9.84
N ILE A 140 4.77 -8.85 10.54
CA ILE A 140 5.83 -7.90 10.85
C ILE A 140 6.70 -8.52 11.93
N LEU A 141 7.96 -8.75 11.61
CA LEU A 141 8.93 -9.48 12.45
C LEU A 141 9.75 -8.53 13.30
N ALA A 142 10.10 -7.37 12.75
CA ALA A 142 10.88 -6.36 13.45
C ALA A 142 10.71 -4.98 12.82
N ASP A 143 10.77 -3.96 13.67
CA ASP A 143 11.06 -2.58 13.29
C ASP A 143 12.45 -2.21 13.85
N ARG A 144 13.34 -1.74 12.97
CA ARG A 144 14.69 -1.24 13.29
C ARG A 144 14.89 0.18 12.79
N SER A 145 13.82 0.90 12.51
CA SER A 145 13.90 2.25 11.97
C SER A 145 14.48 3.23 12.98
N SER A 146 15.29 4.17 12.50
CA SER A 146 16.01 5.13 13.35
C SER A 146 16.27 6.44 12.63
N HIS A 147 16.30 7.54 13.39
CA HIS A 147 16.63 8.87 12.92
C HIS A 147 18.14 9.08 12.78
N GLY A 148 18.52 10.06 11.95
CA GLY A 148 19.88 10.61 11.90
C GLY A 148 20.95 9.64 11.39
N LEU A 149 20.57 8.59 10.67
CA LEU A 149 21.52 7.64 10.10
C LEU A 149 22.14 8.17 8.82
N SER A 150 23.46 8.07 8.70
CA SER A 150 24.15 8.21 7.42
C SER A 150 23.79 7.06 6.47
N PRO A 151 24.02 7.22 5.15
CA PRO A 151 23.83 6.16 4.15
C PRO A 151 24.41 4.81 4.55
N GLU A 152 25.64 4.81 5.04
CA GLU A 152 26.33 3.58 5.42
C GLU A 152 25.72 2.93 6.66
N GLU A 153 25.28 3.72 7.64
CA GLU A 153 24.71 3.21 8.89
C GLU A 153 23.35 2.55 8.70
N TRP A 154 22.45 3.18 7.92
CA TRP A 154 21.16 2.53 7.64
C TRP A 154 21.34 1.28 6.77
N ALA A 155 22.31 1.27 5.84
CA ALA A 155 22.58 0.10 5.02
C ALA A 155 23.11 -1.06 5.85
N ARG A 156 24.09 -0.81 6.73
CA ARG A 156 24.60 -1.83 7.66
C ARG A 156 23.49 -2.37 8.56
N ARG A 157 22.61 -1.50 9.07
CA ARG A 157 21.48 -1.91 9.91
C ARG A 157 20.46 -2.77 9.15
N ALA A 158 20.11 -2.39 7.91
CA ALA A 158 19.18 -3.15 7.08
C ALA A 158 19.74 -4.54 6.71
N VAL A 159 21.02 -4.61 6.33
CA VAL A 159 21.70 -5.88 6.01
C VAL A 159 21.84 -6.76 7.25
N ALA A 160 22.21 -6.19 8.41
CA ALA A 160 22.27 -6.93 9.66
C ALA A 160 20.91 -7.54 10.02
N LEU A 161 19.83 -6.76 9.90
CA LEU A 161 18.47 -7.27 10.11
C LEU A 161 18.13 -8.37 9.09
N ALA A 162 18.50 -8.18 7.81
CA ALA A 162 18.25 -9.19 6.78
C ALA A 162 18.94 -10.52 7.10
N HIS A 163 20.17 -10.51 7.62
CA HIS A 163 20.83 -11.74 8.07
C HIS A 163 20.19 -12.33 9.33
N GLU A 164 19.84 -11.50 10.31
CA GLU A 164 19.16 -11.90 11.56
C GLU A 164 17.90 -12.71 11.26
N VAL A 165 17.05 -12.20 10.36
CA VAL A 165 15.77 -12.83 10.00
C VAL A 165 15.86 -13.77 8.81
N LYS A 166 17.07 -13.99 8.25
CA LYS A 166 17.30 -14.79 7.03
C LYS A 166 16.42 -14.33 5.84
N ALA A 167 16.34 -13.02 5.65
CA ALA A 167 15.59 -12.41 4.56
C ALA A 167 16.14 -12.84 3.19
N THR A 168 15.23 -12.99 2.24
CA THR A 168 15.54 -13.37 0.86
C THR A 168 15.82 -12.18 -0.03
N CYS A 169 15.45 -10.97 0.40
CA CYS A 169 15.59 -9.75 -0.39
C CYS A 169 15.45 -8.50 0.51
N ILE A 170 16.16 -7.43 0.15
CA ILE A 170 15.85 -6.07 0.62
C ILE A 170 15.01 -5.35 -0.42
N VAL A 171 13.86 -4.82 -0.01
CA VAL A 171 13.00 -3.95 -0.81
C VAL A 171 13.35 -2.50 -0.46
N ALA A 172 13.83 -1.71 -1.42
CA ALA A 172 14.34 -0.36 -1.14
C ALA A 172 13.63 0.69 -1.99
N GLU A 173 13.06 1.71 -1.34
CA GLU A 173 12.57 2.90 -2.05
C GLU A 173 13.75 3.69 -2.66
N VAL A 174 13.65 4.05 -3.93
CA VAL A 174 14.71 4.75 -4.69
C VAL A 174 14.35 6.15 -5.16
N ASN A 175 13.30 6.73 -4.60
CA ASN A 175 12.92 8.09 -4.94
C ASN A 175 13.99 9.11 -4.50
N GLN A 176 14.75 8.77 -3.46
CA GLN A 176 15.73 9.65 -2.82
C GLN A 176 17.19 9.22 -3.08
N GLY A 177 17.58 9.18 -4.36
CA GLY A 177 18.98 8.86 -4.74
C GLY A 177 19.18 7.39 -5.10
N GLY A 178 18.35 6.86 -6.01
CA GLY A 178 18.30 5.43 -6.32
C GLY A 178 19.62 4.72 -6.61
N ASP A 179 20.51 5.32 -7.41
CA ASP A 179 21.81 4.72 -7.70
C ASP A 179 22.72 4.70 -6.46
N MET A 180 22.60 5.70 -5.59
CA MET A 180 23.30 5.73 -4.31
C MET A 180 22.79 4.61 -3.39
N VAL A 181 21.47 4.46 -3.21
CA VAL A 181 20.88 3.43 -2.33
C VAL A 181 21.35 2.04 -2.73
N ALA A 182 21.29 1.71 -4.01
CA ALA A 182 21.74 0.41 -4.52
C ALA A 182 23.26 0.21 -4.32
N SER A 183 24.06 1.25 -4.53
CA SER A 183 25.52 1.17 -4.40
C SER A 183 25.94 0.96 -2.94
N VAL A 184 25.33 1.68 -2.00
CA VAL A 184 25.65 1.57 -0.58
C VAL A 184 25.24 0.21 -0.03
N LEU A 185 24.05 -0.31 -0.36
CA LEU A 185 23.63 -1.65 0.06
C LEU A 185 24.56 -2.74 -0.49
N LYS A 186 24.94 -2.67 -1.78
CA LYS A 186 25.87 -3.63 -2.39
C LYS A 186 27.29 -3.54 -1.85
N ALA A 187 27.70 -2.37 -1.36
CA ALA A 187 29.00 -2.19 -0.71
C ALA A 187 29.04 -2.89 0.66
N VAL A 188 27.91 -2.96 1.36
CA VAL A 188 27.79 -3.68 2.64
C VAL A 188 27.67 -5.19 2.42
N ASP A 189 26.75 -5.64 1.54
CA ASP A 189 26.59 -7.06 1.18
C ASP A 189 26.13 -7.21 -0.27
N ARG A 190 27.02 -7.76 -1.11
CA ARG A 190 26.79 -7.91 -2.55
C ARG A 190 25.93 -9.13 -2.92
N PRO A 191 26.07 -10.30 -2.26
CA PRO A 191 25.17 -11.44 -2.45
C PRO A 191 23.67 -11.18 -2.22
N LEU A 192 23.29 -10.27 -1.30
CA LEU A 192 21.90 -10.10 -0.91
C LEU A 192 21.05 -9.46 -2.04
N PRO A 193 19.97 -10.11 -2.51
CA PRO A 193 19.14 -9.56 -3.58
C PRO A 193 18.46 -8.24 -3.19
N LEU A 194 18.47 -7.28 -4.11
CA LEU A 194 17.82 -5.98 -3.95
C LEU A 194 16.64 -5.83 -4.91
N ARG A 195 15.47 -5.45 -4.40
CA ARG A 195 14.32 -5.01 -5.18
C ARG A 195 14.14 -3.51 -5.00
N MET A 196 14.49 -2.74 -6.02
CA MET A 196 14.29 -1.29 -6.01
C MET A 196 12.84 -0.96 -6.38
N VAL A 197 12.17 -0.14 -5.56
CA VAL A 197 10.78 0.31 -5.77
C VAL A 197 10.71 1.83 -5.83
N ARG A 198 9.76 2.35 -6.62
CA ARG A 198 9.52 3.79 -6.78
C ARG A 198 8.07 4.09 -6.41
N ALA A 199 7.86 5.05 -5.51
CA ALA A 199 6.51 5.56 -5.29
C ALA A 199 6.07 6.37 -6.51
N SER A 200 4.99 5.93 -7.17
CA SER A 200 4.32 6.64 -8.27
C SER A 200 2.97 7.23 -7.84
N LYS A 201 2.53 6.92 -6.63
CA LYS A 201 1.29 7.36 -6.01
C LYS A 201 1.61 7.97 -4.66
N GLY A 202 0.78 8.91 -4.20
CA GLY A 202 0.90 9.48 -2.86
C GLY A 202 0.77 8.41 -1.76
N LYS A 203 1.34 8.70 -0.57
CA LYS A 203 1.45 7.76 0.56
C LYS A 203 0.11 7.09 0.90
N VAL A 204 -0.96 7.88 1.04
CA VAL A 204 -2.33 7.39 1.34
C VAL A 204 -2.83 6.38 0.30
N LEU A 205 -2.71 6.69 -1.00
CA LEU A 205 -3.17 5.78 -2.06
C LEU A 205 -2.34 4.50 -2.16
N ARG A 206 -1.07 4.56 -1.77
CA ARG A 206 -0.19 3.39 -1.74
C ARG A 206 -0.49 2.50 -0.53
N ALA A 207 -0.90 3.08 0.60
CA ALA A 207 -1.21 2.36 1.82
C ALA A 207 -2.62 1.78 1.88
N GLU A 208 -3.56 2.29 1.10
CA GLU A 208 -4.96 1.83 1.10
C GLU A 208 -5.13 0.31 0.90
N PRO A 209 -4.48 -0.34 -0.09
CA PRO A 209 -4.50 -1.80 -0.21
C PRO A 209 -3.97 -2.54 1.03
N VAL A 210 -2.97 -1.95 1.70
CA VAL A 210 -2.40 -2.54 2.92
C VAL A 210 -3.39 -2.42 4.09
N ALA A 211 -4.07 -1.28 4.24
CA ALA A 211 -5.13 -1.11 5.22
C ALA A 211 -6.28 -2.12 5.03
N ALA A 212 -6.65 -2.41 3.78
CA ALA A 212 -7.63 -3.45 3.48
C ALA A 212 -7.19 -4.84 3.98
N LEU A 213 -5.90 -5.18 3.84
CA LEU A 213 -5.33 -6.42 4.37
C LEU A 213 -5.34 -6.46 5.91
N TYR A 214 -5.14 -5.34 6.60
CA TYR A 214 -5.31 -5.25 8.06
C TYR A 214 -6.77 -5.48 8.47
N GLU A 215 -7.72 -4.89 7.76
CA GLU A 215 -9.16 -5.05 8.01
C GLU A 215 -9.59 -6.53 7.91
N GLN A 216 -9.10 -7.21 6.86
CA GLN A 216 -9.26 -8.65 6.65
C GLN A 216 -8.50 -9.52 7.69
N GLY A 217 -7.65 -8.93 8.53
CA GLY A 217 -6.84 -9.65 9.51
C GLY A 217 -5.71 -10.48 8.89
N ARG A 218 -5.20 -10.06 7.73
CA ARG A 218 -4.11 -10.70 6.96
C ARG A 218 -2.74 -10.06 7.18
N VAL A 219 -2.65 -9.11 8.09
CA VAL A 219 -1.39 -8.58 8.60
C VAL A 219 -1.35 -8.75 10.11
N LYS A 220 -0.24 -9.27 10.62
CA LYS A 220 0.01 -9.53 12.05
C LYS A 220 1.32 -8.90 12.51
N HIS A 221 1.41 -8.54 13.79
CA HIS A 221 2.64 -8.05 14.42
C HIS A 221 3.16 -9.11 15.40
N ALA A 222 4.39 -9.59 15.18
CA ALA A 222 5.04 -10.57 16.06
C ALA A 222 5.50 -9.98 17.40
N GLY A 223 5.46 -8.66 17.55
CA GLY A 223 5.82 -7.94 18.76
C GLY A 223 4.98 -6.67 18.93
N MET A 224 5.30 -5.89 19.95
CA MET A 224 4.76 -4.54 20.12
C MET A 224 5.65 -3.57 19.35
N PHE A 225 5.06 -2.86 18.39
CA PHE A 225 5.77 -1.88 17.55
C PHE A 225 5.08 -0.52 17.67
N ASP A 226 4.99 0.02 18.88
CA ASP A 226 4.14 1.17 19.18
C ASP A 226 4.41 2.38 18.26
N ALA A 227 5.68 2.75 18.03
CA ALA A 227 6.03 3.86 17.13
C ALA A 227 5.60 3.63 15.67
N LEU A 228 5.68 2.39 15.19
CA LEU A 228 5.21 2.02 13.85
C LEU A 228 3.67 2.05 13.78
N GLU A 229 2.99 1.56 14.82
CA GLU A 229 1.53 1.59 14.91
C GLU A 229 0.99 3.03 14.99
N GLU A 230 1.67 3.91 15.71
CA GLU A 230 1.39 5.35 15.74
C GLU A 230 1.51 5.96 14.34
N GLU A 231 2.61 5.70 13.61
CA GLU A 231 2.76 6.18 12.22
C GLU A 231 1.69 5.63 11.27
N LEU A 232 1.28 4.37 11.42
CA LEU A 232 0.18 3.81 10.62
C LEU A 232 -1.14 4.52 10.90
N MET A 233 -1.46 4.81 12.16
CA MET A 233 -2.69 5.52 12.52
C MET A 233 -2.66 7.00 12.08
N MET A 234 -1.48 7.62 12.00
CA MET A 234 -1.31 8.96 11.42
C MET A 234 -1.49 8.96 9.89
N LEU A 235 -1.21 7.83 9.21
CA LEU A 235 -1.30 7.74 7.76
C LEU A 235 -2.76 7.82 7.28
N GLY A 236 -3.14 8.97 6.73
CA GLY A 236 -4.49 9.28 6.26
C GLY A 236 -5.30 10.18 7.20
N ALA A 237 -4.79 10.48 8.41
CA ALA A 237 -5.32 11.57 9.22
C ALA A 237 -4.92 12.92 8.60
N GLU A 238 -5.79 13.93 8.66
CA GLU A 238 -5.46 15.32 8.24
C GLU A 238 -4.40 15.99 9.14
N LEU A 239 -3.88 15.27 10.14
CA LEU A 239 -2.81 15.71 11.03
C LEU A 239 -1.47 15.64 10.30
N GLY A 240 -1.22 16.66 9.49
CA GLY A 240 0.11 16.96 8.98
C GLY A 240 1.02 17.40 10.12
N GLU A 241 2.01 16.56 10.43
CA GLU A 241 3.39 16.88 10.81
C GLU A 241 3.99 15.67 11.55
N GLY A 242 4.86 14.93 10.87
CA GLY A 242 5.53 13.74 11.38
C GLY A 242 6.12 12.91 10.25
N SER A 243 7.30 12.34 10.47
CA SER A 243 7.85 11.32 9.56
C SER A 243 6.92 10.10 9.57
N LEU A 244 6.75 9.48 8.40
CA LEU A 244 5.93 8.26 8.21
C LEU A 244 6.81 7.13 7.68
N ASP A 245 8.13 7.23 7.90
CA ASP A 245 9.12 6.40 7.21
C ASP A 245 9.00 4.93 7.65
N ARG A 246 8.58 4.65 8.91
CA ARG A 246 8.30 3.28 9.37
C ARG A 246 7.08 2.72 8.68
N ALA A 247 6.00 3.50 8.63
CA ALA A 247 4.77 3.11 7.97
C ALA A 247 5.00 2.89 6.47
N ASP A 248 5.79 3.73 5.81
CA ASP A 248 6.16 3.59 4.40
C ASP A 248 6.97 2.31 4.15
N ALA A 249 7.97 2.02 4.97
CA ALA A 249 8.73 0.77 4.91
C ALA A 249 7.82 -0.46 5.10
N LEU A 250 6.90 -0.43 6.07
CA LEU A 250 5.92 -1.50 6.25
C LEU A 250 5.01 -1.68 5.03
N VAL A 251 4.50 -0.57 4.48
CA VAL A 251 3.64 -0.61 3.29
C VAL A 251 4.37 -1.27 2.12
N TRP A 252 5.65 -0.97 1.93
CA TRP A 252 6.48 -1.65 0.92
C TRP A 252 6.68 -3.13 1.20
N ALA A 253 6.97 -3.51 2.46
CA ALA A 253 7.13 -4.91 2.84
C ALA A 253 5.85 -5.72 2.56
N VAL A 254 4.69 -5.25 3.02
CA VAL A 254 3.41 -5.94 2.82
C VAL A 254 3.03 -5.96 1.34
N THR A 255 3.30 -4.88 0.60
CA THR A 255 3.06 -4.82 -0.84
C THR A 255 3.90 -5.86 -1.59
N ASP A 256 5.20 -6.00 -1.33
CA ASP A 256 6.03 -7.03 -1.98
C ASP A 256 5.53 -8.44 -1.69
N LEU A 257 5.13 -8.69 -0.43
CA LEU A 257 4.76 -10.02 0.04
C LEU A 257 3.37 -10.48 -0.40
N LEU A 258 2.37 -9.60 -0.36
CA LEU A 258 0.96 -9.97 -0.54
C LEU A 258 0.34 -9.48 -1.85
N ILE A 259 0.81 -8.36 -2.41
CA ILE A 259 0.16 -7.68 -3.54
C ILE A 259 0.97 -7.86 -4.84
N ASP A 260 2.25 -7.53 -4.81
CA ASP A 260 3.08 -7.26 -6.00
C ASP A 260 4.00 -8.46 -6.34
N ARG A 261 3.47 -9.67 -6.05
CA ARG A 261 4.16 -10.96 -5.99
C ARG A 261 5.11 -11.18 -7.18
N PRO A 262 6.40 -11.51 -6.93
CA PRO A 262 7.31 -11.91 -8.00
C PRO A 262 6.80 -13.19 -8.68
N GLY A 263 6.53 -13.13 -9.99
CA GLY A 263 6.00 -14.26 -10.77
C GLY A 263 4.49 -14.28 -10.97
N GLU A 264 3.73 -13.53 -10.16
CA GLU A 264 2.26 -13.39 -10.23
C GLU A 264 1.88 -11.91 -10.41
N ARG A 265 2.63 -11.15 -11.22
CA ARG A 265 2.26 -9.76 -11.54
C ARG A 265 0.97 -9.79 -12.36
N GLY A 266 -0.16 -9.65 -11.68
CA GLY A 266 -1.47 -9.46 -12.29
C GLY A 266 -1.53 -8.19 -13.16
N PRO A 267 -2.60 -8.05 -13.97
CA PRO A 267 -2.75 -6.92 -14.87
C PRO A 267 -2.75 -5.58 -14.11
N ARG A 268 -1.95 -4.62 -14.58
CA ARG A 268 -1.84 -3.29 -13.97
C ARG A 268 -2.75 -2.32 -14.72
N ILE A 269 -3.64 -1.62 -14.00
CA ILE A 269 -4.35 -0.47 -14.54
C ILE A 269 -3.33 0.66 -14.74
N ARG A 270 -3.12 1.07 -15.99
CA ARG A 270 -2.49 2.36 -16.32
C ARG A 270 -3.57 3.41 -16.38
N VAL A 271 -3.39 4.50 -15.65
CA VAL A 271 -4.15 5.72 -15.89
C VAL A 271 -3.48 6.40 -17.09
N LEU A 272 -4.25 6.60 -18.16
CA LEU A 272 -3.86 7.40 -19.32
C LEU A 272 -4.09 8.88 -19.02
#